data_AF-A0A182TAA0-F1
#
_entry.id   AF-A0A182TAA0-F1
#
_cell.length_a   1.000
_cell.length_b   1.000
_cell.length_c   1.000
_cell.angle_alpha   90.00
_cell.angle_beta   90.00
_cell.angle_gamma   90.00
#
_symmetry.space_group_name_H-M   'P 1'
#
loop_
_entity.id
_entity.type
_entity.pdbx_description
1 polymer ?
#
loop_
_entity_poly.entity_id
_entity_poly.type
_entity_poly.pdbx_seq_one_letter_code
_entity_poly.pdbx_strand_id
1 'polypeptide(L)'
;MLFRIVTGEDWNKIMHDCMVQPPYCTPAANYWETDCGNFTASLIYFCTFYVIITYIVLNLLVAIIMENFSLFYSNEEDALLSYADIRNFQNTWNIVDIHQRGVIPVRRVKFILRLLKGRLECDPQKDRLLFKYMCYELDKLHNGEDVTMLSYRSVDIRKALQLEELLAREEFEYIIEEEVAKQTIRTWLEGCLKKIRANNVAE
;
A
#
# COMPACT_ATOMS: atom_id res chain seq x y z
N MET A 1 -18.92 -33.30 -6.43
CA MET A 1 -20.20 -32.94 -7.09
C MET A 1 -20.66 -31.53 -6.76
N LEU A 2 -20.84 -31.13 -5.50
CA LEU A 2 -21.30 -29.77 -5.18
C LEU A 2 -20.41 -28.66 -5.75
N PHE A 3 -19.08 -28.82 -5.74
CA PHE A 3 -18.16 -27.85 -6.38
C PHE A 3 -18.42 -27.66 -7.89
N ARG A 4 -18.77 -28.73 -8.62
CA ARG A 4 -19.15 -28.67 -10.05
C ARG A 4 -20.48 -27.93 -10.25
N ILE A 5 -21.40 -28.04 -9.28
CA ILE A 5 -22.65 -27.28 -9.28
C ILE A 5 -22.38 -25.79 -9.04
N VAL A 6 -21.40 -25.44 -8.19
CA VAL A 6 -21.00 -24.03 -7.96
C VAL A 6 -20.50 -23.36 -9.23
N THR A 7 -19.79 -24.09 -10.09
CA THR A 7 -19.33 -23.58 -11.40
C THR A 7 -20.45 -23.47 -12.44
N GLY A 8 -21.71 -23.79 -12.08
CA GLY A 8 -22.87 -23.70 -12.97
C GLY A 8 -23.00 -24.87 -13.95
N GLU A 9 -22.16 -25.90 -13.82
CA GLU A 9 -22.10 -26.98 -14.80
C GLU A 9 -23.13 -28.06 -14.49
N ASP A 10 -24.09 -28.25 -15.40
CA ASP A 10 -25.09 -29.33 -15.39
C ASP A 10 -25.86 -29.51 -14.07
N TRP A 11 -25.96 -28.47 -13.24
CA TRP A 11 -26.58 -28.56 -11.91
C TRP A 11 -28.06 -28.94 -11.97
N ASN A 12 -28.76 -28.46 -13.00
CA ASN A 12 -30.16 -28.78 -13.25
C ASN A 12 -30.35 -30.24 -13.66
N LYS A 13 -29.41 -30.82 -14.42
CA LYS A 13 -29.43 -32.24 -14.79
C LYS A 13 -29.26 -33.11 -13.55
N ILE A 14 -28.27 -32.80 -12.71
CA ILE A 14 -28.03 -33.49 -11.44
C ILE A 14 -29.27 -33.40 -10.53
N MET A 15 -29.90 -32.22 -10.47
CA MET A 15 -31.16 -32.03 -9.75
C MET A 15 -32.26 -32.96 -10.27
N HIS A 16 -32.45 -33.04 -11.59
CA HIS A 16 -33.46 -33.92 -12.20
C HIS A 16 -33.15 -35.41 -12.01
N ASP A 17 -31.89 -35.80 -12.02
CA ASP A 17 -31.48 -37.18 -11.72
C ASP A 17 -31.87 -37.57 -10.27
N CYS A 18 -31.76 -36.63 -9.33
CA CYS A 18 -32.21 -36.82 -7.94
C CYS A 18 -33.73 -36.73 -7.76
N MET A 19 -34.48 -36.31 -8.78
CA MET A 19 -35.94 -36.23 -8.78
C MET A 19 -36.62 -37.52 -9.29
N VAL A 20 -35.85 -38.53 -9.73
CA VAL A 20 -36.39 -39.75 -10.36
C VAL A 20 -37.48 -40.42 -9.49
N GLN A 21 -38.59 -40.79 -10.12
CA GLN A 21 -39.75 -41.45 -9.50
C GLN A 21 -40.18 -42.67 -10.33
N PRO A 22 -40.98 -43.61 -9.77
CA PRO A 22 -41.52 -44.74 -10.53
C PRO A 22 -42.29 -44.26 -11.77
N PRO A 23 -42.22 -44.95 -12.94
CA PRO A 23 -41.66 -46.29 -13.18
C PRO A 23 -40.16 -46.33 -13.50
N TYR A 24 -39.45 -45.21 -13.38
CA TYR A 24 -38.03 -45.12 -13.75
C TYR A 24 -37.06 -45.49 -12.61
N CYS A 25 -37.60 -45.90 -11.45
CA CYS A 25 -36.89 -46.42 -10.30
C CYS A 25 -37.75 -47.47 -9.57
N THR A 26 -37.11 -48.27 -8.73
CA THR A 26 -37.71 -49.34 -7.92
C THR A 26 -37.87 -48.89 -6.45
N PRO A 27 -39.11 -48.66 -5.98
CA PRO A 27 -39.33 -48.26 -4.60
C PRO A 27 -39.12 -49.44 -3.63
N ALA A 28 -38.54 -49.17 -2.48
CA ALA A 28 -38.36 -50.11 -1.38
C ALA A 28 -38.84 -49.50 -0.05
N ALA A 29 -39.02 -50.34 0.98
CA ALA A 29 -39.47 -49.88 2.29
C ALA A 29 -38.39 -49.05 3.04
N ASN A 30 -37.11 -49.38 2.83
CA ASN A 30 -35.98 -48.67 3.41
C ASN A 30 -35.32 -47.74 2.38
N TYR A 31 -34.91 -46.54 2.80
CA TYR A 31 -34.22 -45.57 1.93
C TYR A 31 -32.94 -46.13 1.29
N TRP A 32 -32.22 -46.99 2.02
CA TRP A 32 -30.98 -47.62 1.53
C TRP A 32 -31.20 -48.75 0.52
N GLU A 33 -32.45 -49.20 0.35
CA GLU A 33 -32.82 -50.31 -0.52
C GLU A 33 -33.59 -49.84 -1.77
N THR A 34 -33.81 -48.52 -1.91
CA THR A 34 -34.48 -47.89 -3.06
C THR A 34 -33.47 -47.10 -3.89
N ASP A 35 -33.63 -47.10 -5.21
CA ASP A 35 -32.91 -46.26 -6.15
C ASP A 35 -33.74 -45.02 -6.57
N CYS A 36 -34.90 -44.81 -5.95
CA CYS A 36 -35.74 -43.63 -6.20
C CYS A 36 -35.22 -42.38 -5.51
N GLY A 37 -35.42 -41.25 -6.18
CA GLY A 37 -35.13 -39.92 -5.67
C GLY A 37 -36.27 -39.33 -4.84
N ASN A 38 -36.13 -38.06 -4.48
CA ASN A 38 -37.18 -37.29 -3.83
C ASN A 38 -37.38 -35.97 -4.59
N PHE A 39 -38.55 -35.85 -5.24
CA PHE A 39 -38.87 -34.69 -6.07
C PHE A 39 -38.79 -33.36 -5.31
N THR A 40 -39.54 -33.26 -4.20
CA THR A 40 -39.66 -32.03 -3.42
C THR A 40 -38.35 -31.66 -2.73
N ALA A 41 -37.68 -32.64 -2.12
CA ALA A 41 -36.43 -32.39 -1.42
C ALA A 41 -35.30 -31.98 -2.37
N SER A 42 -35.22 -32.60 -3.56
CA SER A 42 -34.22 -32.24 -4.57
C SER A 42 -34.44 -30.82 -5.07
N LEU A 43 -35.70 -30.43 -5.35
CA LEU A 43 -36.01 -29.07 -5.78
C LEU A 43 -35.58 -28.04 -4.73
N ILE A 44 -35.96 -28.25 -3.46
CA ILE A 44 -35.61 -27.33 -2.38
C ILE A 44 -34.09 -27.28 -2.19
N TYR A 45 -33.42 -28.42 -2.14
CA TYR A 45 -31.98 -28.49 -1.87
C TYR A 45 -31.17 -27.81 -2.97
N PHE A 46 -31.34 -28.22 -4.23
CA PHE A 46 -30.50 -27.72 -5.32
C PHE A 46 -30.80 -26.25 -5.65
N CYS A 47 -32.07 -25.82 -5.66
CA CYS A 47 -32.41 -24.43 -5.93
C CYS A 47 -31.90 -23.49 -4.82
N THR A 48 -32.08 -23.84 -3.55
CA THR A 48 -31.60 -22.99 -2.44
C THR A 48 -30.08 -22.96 -2.38
N PHE A 49 -29.42 -24.12 -2.52
CA PHE A 49 -27.97 -24.21 -2.56
C PHE A 49 -27.39 -23.36 -3.71
N TYR A 50 -27.96 -23.49 -4.91
CA TYR A 50 -27.48 -22.78 -6.09
C TYR A 50 -27.63 -21.26 -5.97
N VAL A 51 -28.79 -20.77 -5.50
CA VAL A 51 -29.01 -19.34 -5.29
C VAL A 51 -28.06 -18.76 -4.24
N ILE A 52 -27.90 -19.45 -3.11
CA ILE A 52 -27.02 -18.99 -2.03
C ILE A 52 -25.56 -18.94 -2.50
N ILE A 53 -25.05 -20.01 -3.12
CA ILE A 53 -23.64 -20.08 -3.47
C ILE A 53 -23.27 -19.15 -4.62
N THR A 54 -24.13 -19.00 -5.63
CA THR A 54 -23.88 -18.07 -6.74
C THR A 54 -23.87 -16.63 -6.25
N TYR A 55 -24.77 -16.26 -5.34
CA TYR A 55 -24.77 -14.93 -4.73
C TYR A 55 -23.50 -14.68 -3.90
N ILE A 56 -23.09 -15.64 -3.07
CA ILE A 56 -21.85 -15.52 -2.28
C ILE A 56 -20.63 -15.38 -3.20
N VAL A 57 -20.48 -16.28 -4.18
CA VAL A 57 -19.31 -16.28 -5.10
C VAL A 57 -19.27 -15.01 -5.94
N LEU A 58 -20.41 -14.55 -6.47
CA LEU A 58 -20.48 -13.32 -7.26
C LEU A 58 -20.08 -12.11 -6.42
N ASN A 59 -20.62 -11.97 -5.20
CA ASN A 59 -20.27 -10.84 -4.34
C ASN A 59 -18.81 -10.86 -3.90
N LEU A 60 -18.26 -12.04 -3.59
CA LEU A 60 -16.83 -12.18 -3.31
C LEU A 60 -15.96 -11.81 -4.52
N LEU A 61 -16.32 -12.29 -5.70
CA LEU A 61 -15.60 -11.98 -6.93
C LEU A 61 -15.61 -10.48 -7.22
N VAL A 62 -16.78 -9.83 -7.12
CA VAL A 62 -16.91 -8.38 -7.29
C VAL A 62 -16.07 -7.63 -6.25
N ALA A 63 -16.10 -8.03 -4.98
CA ALA A 63 -15.29 -7.42 -3.94
C ALA A 63 -13.79 -7.52 -4.25
N ILE A 64 -13.30 -8.71 -4.62
CA ILE A 64 -11.90 -8.93 -4.98
C ILE A 64 -11.50 -8.10 -6.20
N ILE A 65 -12.35 -8.08 -7.23
CA ILE A 65 -12.10 -7.29 -8.44
C ILE A 65 -12.01 -5.80 -8.08
N MET A 66 -12.96 -5.27 -7.29
CA MET A 66 -12.95 -3.88 -6.86
C MET A 66 -11.73 -3.52 -6.03
N GLU A 67 -11.28 -4.40 -5.14
CA GLU A 67 -10.07 -4.23 -4.34
C GLU A 67 -8.80 -4.22 -5.21
N ASN A 68 -8.70 -5.12 -6.19
CA ASN A 68 -7.57 -5.12 -7.13
C ASN A 68 -7.59 -3.88 -8.03
N PHE A 69 -8.77 -3.50 -8.53
CA PHE A 69 -8.89 -2.28 -9.33
C PHE A 69 -8.52 -1.04 -8.53
N SER A 70 -8.97 -0.91 -7.28
CA SER A 70 -8.60 0.24 -6.44
C SER A 70 -7.11 0.27 -6.12
N LEU A 71 -6.48 -0.90 -5.93
CA LEU A 71 -5.03 -1.00 -5.66
C LEU A 71 -4.18 -0.61 -6.87
N PHE A 72 -4.52 -1.12 -8.06
CA PHE A 72 -3.69 -0.93 -9.26
C PHE A 72 -4.09 0.28 -10.12
N TYR A 73 -5.36 0.69 -10.07
CA TYR A 73 -5.91 1.80 -10.85
C TYR A 73 -6.37 2.90 -9.89
N SER A 74 -5.42 3.47 -9.16
CA SER A 74 -5.62 4.78 -8.55
C SER A 74 -5.58 5.82 -9.66
N ASN A 75 -6.64 6.61 -9.83
CA ASN A 75 -6.65 7.73 -10.76
C ASN A 75 -5.42 8.61 -10.47
N GLU A 76 -4.68 9.05 -11.50
CA GLU A 76 -3.49 9.91 -11.34
C GLU A 76 -3.77 11.20 -10.54
N GLU A 77 -5.05 11.59 -10.43
CA GLU A 77 -5.53 12.74 -9.67
C GLU A 77 -5.79 12.44 -8.18
N ASP A 78 -6.12 11.20 -7.81
CA ASP A 78 -6.36 10.75 -6.42
C ASP A 78 -5.13 10.06 -5.79
N ALA A 79 -4.17 9.64 -6.62
CA ALA A 79 -2.93 9.03 -6.17
C ALA A 79 -2.04 10.08 -5.47
N LEU A 80 -1.72 9.81 -4.20
CA LEU A 80 -0.85 10.65 -3.37
C LEU A 80 0.53 10.87 -4.04
N LEU A 81 1.02 9.87 -4.78
CA LEU A 81 2.18 9.92 -5.68
C LEU A 81 1.79 9.36 -7.05
N SER A 82 1.96 10.12 -8.13
CA SER A 82 1.69 9.63 -9.48
C SER A 82 2.80 8.70 -9.98
N TYR A 83 2.48 7.84 -10.95
CA TYR A 83 3.48 7.04 -11.66
C TYR A 83 4.60 7.89 -12.27
N ALA A 84 4.27 9.09 -12.76
CA ALA A 84 5.26 10.03 -13.29
C ALA A 84 6.24 10.51 -12.21
N ASP A 85 5.76 10.75 -10.99
CA ASP A 85 6.56 11.16 -9.84
C ASP A 85 7.53 10.05 -9.41
N ILE A 86 7.03 8.80 -9.33
CA ILE A 86 7.84 7.62 -9.02
C ILE A 86 8.94 7.44 -10.07
N ARG A 87 8.60 7.56 -11.36
CA ARG A 87 9.58 7.44 -12.45
C ARG A 87 10.64 8.54 -12.40
N ASN A 88 10.25 9.78 -12.08
CA ASN A 88 11.19 10.89 -11.90
C ASN A 88 12.15 10.64 -10.73
N PHE A 89 11.62 10.15 -9.61
CA PHE A 89 12.43 9.75 -8.46
C PHE A 89 13.41 8.62 -8.81
N GLN A 90 12.95 7.56 -9.49
CA GLN A 90 13.78 6.45 -9.95
C GLN A 90 14.92 6.93 -10.87
N ASN A 91 14.62 7.81 -11.83
CA ASN A 91 15.63 8.38 -12.71
C ASN A 91 16.69 9.17 -11.90
N THR A 92 16.24 9.96 -10.92
CA THR A 92 17.14 10.72 -10.04
C THR A 92 17.98 9.81 -9.15
N TRP A 93 17.38 8.75 -8.59
CA TRP A 93 18.05 7.74 -7.80
C TRP A 93 19.16 7.06 -8.60
N ASN A 94 18.86 6.63 -9.83
CA ASN A 94 19.81 5.94 -10.72
C ASN A 94 21.02 6.80 -11.10
N ILE A 95 20.89 8.14 -11.09
CA ILE A 95 22.03 9.04 -11.28
C ILE A 95 22.98 9.02 -10.07
N VAL A 96 22.45 8.85 -8.86
CA VAL A 96 23.22 8.90 -7.60
C VAL A 96 23.76 7.51 -7.21
N ASP A 97 22.98 6.45 -7.46
CA ASP A 97 23.36 5.05 -7.25
C ASP A 97 24.03 4.45 -8.50
N ILE A 98 25.25 4.92 -8.79
CA ILE A 98 26.04 4.53 -9.98
C ILE A 98 26.23 3.01 -10.09
N HIS A 99 26.29 2.31 -8.96
CA HIS A 99 26.56 0.87 -8.91
C HIS A 99 25.28 0.02 -8.82
N GLN A 100 24.09 0.63 -8.87
CA GLN A 100 22.79 -0.06 -8.80
C GLN A 100 22.69 -1.00 -7.58
N ARG A 101 23.22 -0.57 -6.43
CA ARG A 101 23.18 -1.38 -5.21
C ARG A 101 21.80 -1.37 -4.56
N GLY A 102 20.92 -0.44 -4.94
CA GLY A 102 19.63 -0.21 -4.32
C GLY A 102 19.71 0.51 -2.96
N VAL A 103 20.93 0.88 -2.57
CA VAL A 103 21.27 1.57 -1.32
C VAL A 103 22.28 2.68 -1.56
N ILE A 104 22.09 3.82 -0.90
CA ILE A 104 23.05 4.93 -0.91
C ILE A 104 23.37 5.38 0.52
N PRO A 105 24.60 5.84 0.80
CA PRO A 105 24.90 6.44 2.08
C PRO A 105 24.00 7.64 2.37
N VAL A 106 23.51 7.82 3.59
CA VAL A 106 22.60 8.93 3.94
C VAL A 106 23.16 10.31 3.58
N ARG A 107 24.49 10.47 3.62
CA ARG A 107 25.17 11.71 3.20
C ARG A 107 24.86 12.10 1.76
N ARG A 108 24.53 11.12 0.91
CA ARG A 108 24.17 11.34 -0.50
C ARG A 108 22.71 11.74 -0.72
N VAL A 109 21.84 11.58 0.27
CA VAL A 109 20.42 11.98 0.19
C VAL A 109 20.28 13.46 -0.18
N LYS A 110 21.14 14.32 0.37
CA LYS A 110 21.17 15.76 0.05
C LYS A 110 21.32 16.03 -1.46
N PHE A 111 22.03 15.18 -2.18
CA PHE A 111 22.17 15.30 -3.63
C PHE A 111 20.90 14.85 -4.34
N ILE A 112 20.26 13.76 -3.90
CA ILE A 112 18.97 13.32 -4.45
C ILE A 112 17.94 14.45 -4.34
N LEU A 113 17.73 14.99 -3.15
CA LEU A 113 16.74 16.04 -2.91
C LEU A 113 16.94 17.28 -3.79
N ARG A 114 18.20 17.63 -4.09
CA ARG A 114 18.55 18.76 -4.97
C ARG A 114 18.38 18.47 -6.46
N LEU A 115 18.36 17.20 -6.84
CA LEU A 115 18.23 16.77 -8.23
C LEU A 115 16.78 16.48 -8.62
N LEU A 116 15.87 16.33 -7.65
CA LEU A 116 14.44 16.18 -7.90
C LEU A 116 13.87 17.43 -8.57
N LYS A 117 12.98 17.22 -9.53
CA LYS A 117 12.35 18.28 -10.34
C LYS A 117 10.84 18.11 -10.40
N GLY A 118 10.12 19.16 -10.80
CA GLY A 118 8.68 19.10 -11.01
C GLY A 118 7.91 19.06 -9.69
N ARG A 119 6.94 18.16 -9.56
CA ARG A 119 6.12 18.05 -8.33
C ARG A 119 6.90 17.64 -7.08
N LEU A 120 8.05 17.00 -7.23
CA LEU A 120 8.91 16.53 -6.14
C LEU A 120 10.07 17.48 -5.83
N GLU A 121 10.14 18.63 -6.51
CA GLU A 121 11.22 19.59 -6.35
C GLU A 121 11.22 20.19 -4.95
N CYS A 122 12.39 20.20 -4.30
CA CYS A 122 12.61 20.85 -3.02
C CYS A 122 13.68 21.93 -3.20
N ASP A 123 13.25 23.15 -3.49
CA ASP A 123 14.16 24.27 -3.72
C ASP A 123 14.83 24.66 -2.38
N PRO A 124 16.17 24.52 -2.22
CA PRO A 124 16.84 24.84 -0.97
C PRO A 124 16.79 26.33 -0.58
N GLN A 125 16.44 27.22 -1.51
CA GLN A 125 16.32 28.66 -1.26
C GLN A 125 14.93 29.02 -0.76
N LYS A 126 13.88 28.50 -1.43
CA LYS A 126 12.49 28.74 -1.06
C LYS A 126 12.06 27.87 0.12
N ASP A 127 12.40 26.59 0.10
CA ASP A 127 11.94 25.54 1.02
C ASP A 127 13.09 25.04 1.92
N ARG A 128 13.95 25.96 2.34
CA ARG A 128 15.17 25.66 3.12
C ARG A 128 14.90 24.82 4.37
N LEU A 129 13.77 25.07 5.04
CA LEU A 129 13.41 24.39 6.27
C LEU A 129 12.95 22.95 6.00
N LEU A 130 12.07 22.78 5.00
CA LEU A 130 11.64 21.46 4.52
C LEU A 130 12.84 20.61 4.10
N PHE A 131 13.78 21.18 3.34
CA PHE A 131 15.01 20.49 2.95
C PHE A 131 15.80 19.97 4.17
N LYS A 132 15.90 20.77 5.23
CA LYS A 132 16.59 20.37 6.47
C LYS A 132 15.84 19.26 7.20
N TYR A 133 14.52 19.35 7.29
CA TYR A 133 13.68 18.34 7.93
C TYR A 133 13.82 16.99 7.24
N MET A 134 13.67 16.95 5.91
CA MET A 134 13.79 15.71 5.13
C MET A 134 15.18 15.08 5.23
N CYS A 135 16.24 15.90 5.25
CA CYS A 135 17.60 15.40 5.45
C CYS A 135 17.79 14.78 6.84
N TYR A 136 17.29 15.45 7.88
CA TYR A 136 17.42 14.99 9.26
C TYR A 136 16.57 13.74 9.51
N GLU A 137 15.37 13.69 8.95
CA GLU A 137 14.49 12.53 8.98
C GLU A 137 15.19 11.27 8.47
N LEU A 138 15.77 11.34 7.28
CA LEU A 138 16.44 10.20 6.65
C LEU A 138 17.70 9.78 7.41
N ASP A 139 18.45 10.73 7.96
CA ASP A 139 19.61 10.48 8.83
C ASP A 139 19.20 9.79 10.14
N LYS A 140 18.09 10.24 10.74
CA LYS A 140 17.58 9.70 12.00
C LYS A 140 16.99 8.30 11.85
N LEU A 141 16.23 8.04 10.78
CA LEU A 141 15.64 6.73 10.50
C LEU A 141 16.68 5.64 10.30
N HIS A 142 17.84 5.98 9.73
CA HIS A 142 18.90 5.02 9.43
C HIS A 142 20.10 5.13 10.37
N ASN A 143 20.02 5.92 11.44
CA ASN A 143 21.12 6.18 12.36
C ASN A 143 22.45 6.56 11.67
N GLY A 144 22.38 7.28 10.54
CA GLY A 144 23.55 7.66 9.76
C GLY A 144 24.05 6.62 8.74
N GLU A 145 23.38 5.48 8.60
CA GLU A 145 23.78 4.37 7.72
C GLU A 145 23.27 4.55 6.27
N ASP A 146 23.25 3.44 5.52
CA ASP A 146 22.78 3.40 4.14
C ASP A 146 21.24 3.44 4.10
N VAL A 147 20.73 4.14 3.09
CA VAL A 147 19.32 4.46 2.86
C VAL A 147 18.85 3.73 1.61
N THR A 148 17.64 3.17 1.63
CA THR A 148 17.01 2.51 0.48
C THR A 148 16.09 3.46 -0.27
N MET A 149 15.75 3.13 -1.52
CA MET A 149 14.82 3.90 -2.35
C MET A 149 13.44 4.12 -1.67
N LEU A 150 12.98 3.14 -0.89
CA LEU A 150 11.65 3.11 -0.27
C LEU A 150 11.50 4.02 0.96
N SER A 151 12.60 4.52 1.51
CA SER A 151 12.54 5.34 2.72
C SER A 151 12.19 6.81 2.43
N TYR A 152 12.17 7.22 1.15
CA TYR A 152 11.81 8.57 0.77
C TYR A 152 10.29 8.72 0.72
N ARG A 153 9.73 9.54 1.63
CA ARG A 153 8.33 9.97 1.56
C ARG A 153 8.29 11.50 1.45
N SER A 154 8.03 12.00 0.25
CA SER A 154 7.93 13.45 -0.03
C SER A 154 6.53 14.01 0.06
N VAL A 155 5.56 13.19 0.43
CA VAL A 155 4.14 13.57 0.39
C VAL A 155 3.53 13.42 1.77
N ASP A 156 2.67 14.38 2.10
CA ASP A 156 1.88 14.38 3.32
C ASP A 156 0.93 13.19 3.33
N ILE A 157 1.30 12.16 4.09
CA ILE A 157 0.55 10.92 4.23
C ILE A 157 -0.52 11.01 5.32
N ARG A 158 -0.62 12.12 6.09
CA ARG A 158 -1.45 12.18 7.31
C ARG A 158 -2.92 11.81 7.08
N LYS A 159 -3.47 12.13 5.90
CA LYS A 159 -4.85 11.77 5.52
C LYS A 159 -5.07 10.30 5.19
N ALA A 160 -3.99 9.55 4.96
CA ALA A 160 -4.01 8.13 4.62
C ALA A 160 -3.64 7.22 5.80
N LEU A 161 -3.20 7.78 6.94
CA LEU A 161 -2.77 7.02 8.11
C LEU A 161 -3.96 6.71 9.03
N GLN A 162 -3.89 5.55 9.68
CA GLN A 162 -4.77 5.24 10.80
C GLN A 162 -4.37 6.07 12.03
N LEU A 163 -5.27 6.21 13.02
CA LEU A 163 -5.06 7.12 14.16
C LEU A 163 -3.74 6.86 14.91
N GLU A 164 -3.39 5.59 15.15
CA GLU A 164 -2.15 5.23 15.85
C GLU A 164 -0.90 5.62 15.04
N GLU A 165 -0.90 5.29 13.74
CA GLU A 165 0.19 5.66 12.84
C GLU A 165 0.31 7.19 12.71
N LEU A 166 -0.82 7.90 12.67
CA LEU A 166 -0.88 9.34 12.56
C LEU A 166 -0.26 10.01 13.79
N LEU A 167 -0.63 9.57 15.00
CA LEU A 167 -0.06 10.08 16.24
C LEU A 167 1.45 9.84 16.31
N ALA A 168 1.91 8.63 15.97
CA ALA A 168 3.33 8.32 15.90
C ALA A 168 4.07 9.19 14.87
N ARG A 169 3.42 9.50 13.74
CA ARG A 169 3.98 10.37 12.71
C ARG A 169 4.09 11.82 13.18
N GLU A 170 3.05 12.36 13.82
CA GLU A 170 3.07 13.72 14.36
C GLU A 170 4.12 13.88 15.46
N GLU A 171 4.24 12.90 16.36
CA GLU A 171 5.28 12.89 17.39
C GLU A 171 6.68 12.88 16.75
N PHE A 172 6.88 12.06 15.72
CA PHE A 172 8.16 11.98 15.03
C PHE A 172 8.51 13.28 14.28
N GLU A 173 7.55 13.89 13.59
CA GLU A 173 7.73 15.19 12.93
C GLU A 173 8.08 16.28 13.95
N TYR A 174 7.38 16.32 15.09
CA TYR A 174 7.69 17.26 16.17
C TYR A 174 9.14 17.13 16.67
N ILE A 175 9.61 15.90 16.89
CA ILE A 175 11.00 15.63 17.30
C ILE A 175 11.99 16.12 16.23
N ILE A 176 11.69 15.90 14.95
CA ILE A 176 12.53 16.37 13.83
C ILE A 176 12.62 17.89 13.84
N GLU A 177 11.49 18.59 13.97
CA GLU A 177 11.45 20.05 14.01
C GLU A 177 12.28 20.61 15.17
N GLU A 178 12.11 20.04 16.36
CA GLU A 178 12.83 20.45 17.56
C GLU A 178 14.34 20.26 17.42
N GLU A 179 14.78 19.10 16.94
CA GLU A 179 16.21 18.80 16.77
C GLU A 179 16.86 19.63 15.66
N VAL A 180 16.16 19.86 14.55
CA VAL A 180 16.65 20.73 13.48
C VAL A 180 16.74 22.19 13.95
N ALA A 181 15.82 22.64 14.80
CA ALA A 181 15.91 23.96 15.44
C ALA A 181 17.14 24.04 16.36
N LYS A 182 17.34 23.05 17.25
CA LYS A 182 18.53 22.96 18.13
C LYS A 182 19.83 23.00 17.34
N GLN A 183 19.95 22.20 16.28
CA GLN A 183 21.14 22.17 15.41
C GLN A 183 21.34 23.50 14.69
N THR A 184 20.26 24.14 14.23
CA THR A 184 20.32 25.44 13.55
C THR A 184 20.81 26.54 14.50
N ILE A 185 20.29 26.60 15.72
CA ILE A 185 20.71 27.55 16.75
C ILE A 185 22.17 27.31 17.13
N ARG A 186 22.57 26.04 17.35
CA ARG A 186 23.96 25.68 17.66
C ARG A 186 24.92 26.14 16.55
N THR A 187 24.60 25.85 15.30
CA THR A 187 25.42 26.25 14.14
C THR A 187 25.52 27.78 14.02
N TRP A 188 24.43 28.49 14.30
CA TRP A 188 24.42 29.96 14.31
C TRP A 188 25.31 30.52 15.42
N LEU A 189 25.20 30.01 16.65
CA LEU A 189 26.04 30.41 17.78
C LEU A 189 27.53 30.18 17.49
N GLU A 190 27.89 29.01 16.97
CA GLU A 190 29.26 28.71 16.56
C GLU A 190 29.76 29.68 15.48
N GLY A 191 28.91 30.04 14.52
CA GLY A 191 29.21 31.05 13.50
C GLY A 191 29.46 32.43 14.10
N CYS A 192 28.64 32.87 15.04
CA CYS A 192 28.81 34.12 15.77
C CYS A 192 30.11 34.13 16.56
N LEU A 193 30.42 33.06 17.31
CA LEU A 193 31.66 32.92 18.07
C LEU A 193 32.90 32.95 17.16
N LYS A 194 32.85 32.28 16.00
CA LYS A 194 33.94 32.33 15.02
C LYS A 194 34.17 33.74 14.47
N LYS A 195 33.10 34.49 14.17
CA LYS A 195 33.19 35.88 13.72
C LYS A 195 33.80 36.79 14.78
N ILE A 196 33.37 36.66 16.04
CA ILE A 196 33.93 37.44 17.16
C ILE A 196 35.42 37.15 17.34
N ARG A 197 35.81 35.87 17.31
CA ARG A 197 37.23 35.48 17.39
C ARG A 197 38.07 36.02 16.23
N ALA A 198 37.53 36.02 15.01
CA ALA A 198 38.24 36.55 13.85
C ALA A 198 38.45 38.06 13.94
N ASN A 199 37.46 38.82 14.45
CA ASN A 199 37.59 40.26 14.63
C ASN A 199 38.60 40.61 15.73
N ASN A 200 38.63 39.86 16.84
CA ASN A 200 39.58 40.09 17.94
C ASN A 200 41.05 39.74 17.62
N VAL A 201 41.32 39.07 16.49
CA VAL A 201 42.68 38.74 16.02
C VAL A 201 43.16 39.74 14.95
N ALA A 202 42.25 40.58 14.42
CA ALA A 202 42.56 41.60 13.42
C ALA A 202 42.82 42.99 14.02
N GLU A 203 42.56 43.18 15.31
CA GLU A 203 43.04 44.31 16.14
C GLU A 203 44.35 43.95 16.86
#